data_AF-A0A6G6W7G4-F1
#
_entry.id   AF-A0A6G6W7G4-F1
#
_cell.length_a   1.000
_cell.length_b   1.000
_cell.length_c   1.000
_cell.angle_alpha   90.00
_cell.angle_beta   90.00
_cell.angle_gamma   90.00
#
_symmetry.space_group_name_H-M   'P 1'
#
loop_
_entity.id
_entity.type
_entity.pdbx_description
1 polymer ?
#
loop_
_entity_poly.entity_id
_entity_poly.type
_entity_poly.pdbx_seq_one_letter_code
_entity_poly.pdbx_strand_id
1 'polypeptide(L)' 'MEEPSAGTDQLAADLPGGEQLADRGEDAPTGGDETTEEQLQADNPAEEDMLKALDPDSPSA' A
#
# COMPACT_ATOMS: atom_id res chain seq x y z
N MET A 1 22.30 23.07 30.09
CA MET A 1 21.16 23.87 29.59
C MET A 1 21.76 24.71 28.47
N GLU A 2 21.48 24.50 27.19
CA GLU A 2 20.34 23.89 26.49
C GLU A 2 20.84 22.93 25.38
N GLU A 3 20.05 21.89 25.11
CA GLU A 3 20.01 21.20 23.82
C GLU A 3 19.21 22.08 22.84
N PRO A 4 19.57 22.11 21.54
CA PRO A 4 18.58 22.22 20.49
C PRO A 4 18.62 20.94 19.66
N SER A 5 17.68 20.04 19.93
CA SER A 5 16.45 19.90 19.16
C SER A 5 16.65 18.88 18.04
N ALA A 6 15.94 17.77 18.18
CA ALA A 6 15.87 16.67 17.25
C ALA A 6 15.69 17.22 15.82
N GLY A 7 16.68 16.98 14.97
CA GLY A 7 16.58 17.18 13.54
C GLY A 7 15.42 16.34 13.04
N THR A 8 14.30 17.02 12.81
CA THR A 8 13.13 16.56 12.07
C THR A 8 13.58 15.71 10.89
N ASP A 9 13.18 14.44 10.96
CA ASP A 9 13.09 13.45 9.90
C ASP A 9 13.04 14.09 8.50
N GLN A 10 14.20 14.18 7.86
CA GLN A 10 14.37 14.81 6.56
C GLN A 10 14.19 13.78 5.44
N LEU A 11 13.13 12.97 5.52
CA LEU A 11 12.74 11.97 4.52
C LEU A 11 11.56 12.45 3.65
N ALA A 12 11.38 13.77 3.50
CA ALA A 12 10.25 14.35 2.77
C ALA A 12 10.68 15.27 1.61
N ALA A 13 11.82 15.00 0.97
CA ALA A 13 12.25 15.76 -0.19
C ALA A 13 12.42 14.84 -1.40
N ASP A 14 11.46 14.98 -2.33
CA ASP A 14 11.59 14.65 -3.76
C ASP A 14 11.29 13.21 -4.21
N LEU A 15 10.07 12.73 -3.96
CA LEU A 15 9.45 11.71 -4.81
C LEU A 15 8.30 12.34 -5.60
N PRO A 16 8.44 12.58 -6.92
CA PRO A 16 7.30 12.94 -7.76
C PRO A 16 6.40 11.69 -7.90
N GLY A 17 5.40 11.61 -7.04
CA GLY A 17 4.55 10.43 -6.85
C GLY A 17 3.90 10.34 -5.46
N GLY A 18 4.27 11.22 -4.54
CA GLY A 18 3.65 11.36 -3.21
C GLY A 18 2.36 12.19 -3.16
N GLU A 19 1.78 12.57 -4.31
CA GLU A 19 0.38 13.04 -4.33
C GLU A 19 -0.50 11.81 -4.19
N GLN A 20 -1.10 11.56 -3.02
CA GLN A 20 -2.42 10.90 -2.83
C GLN A 20 -2.57 10.30 -1.41
N LEU A 21 -2.31 11.05 -0.33
CA LEU A 21 -2.82 10.64 0.99
C LEU A 21 -3.43 11.80 1.81
N ALA A 22 -3.31 13.04 1.34
CA ALA A 22 -4.08 14.15 1.90
C ALA A 22 -5.42 14.20 1.16
N ASP A 23 -6.50 13.79 1.82
CA ASP A 23 -7.90 13.96 1.38
C ASP A 23 -8.46 12.93 0.38
N ARG A 24 -8.14 11.65 0.54
CA ARG A 24 -9.19 10.63 0.43
C ARG A 24 -9.62 10.40 1.86
N GLY A 25 -10.78 10.93 2.25
CA GLY A 25 -11.23 10.95 3.65
C GLY A 25 -11.00 9.61 4.35
N GLU A 26 -10.79 9.65 5.67
CA GLU A 26 -10.52 8.50 6.55
C GLU A 26 -11.46 7.27 6.37
N ASP A 27 -12.49 7.37 5.54
CA ASP A 27 -13.46 6.33 5.15
C ASP A 27 -13.14 5.58 3.83
N ALA A 28 -12.06 5.90 3.10
CA ALA A 28 -11.72 5.14 1.90
C ALA A 28 -11.24 3.72 2.25
N PRO A 29 -11.78 2.65 1.64
CA PRO A 29 -11.42 1.28 1.98
C PRO A 29 -9.94 0.99 1.65
N THR A 30 -9.22 0.44 2.62
CA THR A 30 -7.79 0.11 2.52
C THR A 30 -7.49 -0.97 1.47
N GLY A 31 -8.50 -1.73 1.03
CA GLY A 31 -8.35 -2.89 0.14
C GLY A 31 -8.95 -2.73 -1.27
N GLY A 32 -9.31 -1.51 -1.68
CA GLY A 32 -10.02 -1.29 -2.96
C GLY A 32 -11.54 -1.41 -2.82
N ASP A 33 -12.24 -1.56 -3.94
CA ASP A 33 -13.70 -1.74 -4.00
C ASP A 33 -14.11 -3.22 -4.09
N GLU A 34 -15.44 -3.46 -4.10
CA GLU A 34 -16.03 -4.81 -4.16
C GLU A 34 -15.60 -5.66 -5.37
N THR A 35 -15.05 -5.03 -6.42
CA THR A 35 -14.68 -5.68 -7.69
C THR A 35 -13.17 -5.74 -7.91
N THR A 36 -12.38 -5.21 -6.97
CA THR A 36 -10.92 -5.08 -7.15
C THR A 36 -10.24 -6.44 -7.23
N GLU A 37 -10.71 -7.43 -6.47
CA GLU A 37 -10.19 -8.81 -6.51
C GLU A 37 -10.41 -9.49 -7.88
N GLU A 38 -11.58 -9.29 -8.49
CA GLU A 38 -11.91 -9.86 -9.81
C GLU A 38 -11.06 -9.27 -10.95
N GLN A 39 -10.55 -8.06 -10.74
CA GLN A 39 -9.71 -7.33 -11.69
C GLN A 39 -8.22 -7.56 -11.48
N LEU A 40 -7.81 -8.20 -10.37
CA LEU A 40 -6.42 -8.54 -10.09
C LEU A 40 -5.95 -9.69 -11.00
N GLN A 41 -4.90 -9.45 -11.77
CA GLN A 41 -4.31 -10.40 -12.70
C GLN A 41 -2.80 -10.44 -12.50
N ALA A 42 -2.20 -11.62 -12.61
CA ALA A 42 -0.75 -11.80 -12.52
C ALA A 42 -0.09 -11.51 -13.86
N ASP A 43 0.98 -10.72 -13.85
CA ASP A 43 1.79 -10.48 -15.06
C ASP A 43 2.92 -11.52 -15.22
N ASN A 44 3.23 -12.25 -14.14
CA ASN A 44 4.25 -13.30 -14.14
C ASN A 44 3.93 -14.43 -13.15
N PRO A 45 4.63 -15.58 -13.23
CA PRO A 45 4.35 -16.72 -12.36
C PRO A 45 4.54 -16.44 -10.86
N ALA A 46 5.50 -15.57 -10.49
CA ALA A 46 5.74 -15.25 -9.09
C ALA A 46 4.56 -14.46 -8.48
N GLU A 47 3.98 -13.56 -9.26
CA GLU A 47 2.78 -12.82 -8.86
C GLU A 47 1.54 -13.71 -8.78
N GLU A 48 1.42 -14.74 -9.65
CA GLU A 48 0.32 -15.71 -9.58
C GLU A 48 0.33 -16.48 -8.26
N ASP A 49 1.51 -16.92 -7.82
CA ASP A 49 1.67 -17.60 -6.54
C ASP A 49 1.38 -16.67 -5.35
N MET A 50 1.75 -15.39 -5.45
CA MET A 50 1.40 -14.39 -4.43
C MET A 50 -0.11 -14.10 -4.38
N LEU A 51 -0.79 -14.01 -5.53
CA LEU A 51 -2.24 -13.82 -5.59
C LEU A 51 -2.99 -14.99 -4.98
N LYS A 52 -2.59 -16.23 -5.29
CA LYS A 52 -3.16 -17.44 -4.67
C LYS A 52 -2.95 -17.48 -3.16
N ALA A 53 -1.84 -16.95 -2.67
CA ALA A 53 -1.55 -16.90 -1.23
C ALA A 53 -2.41 -15.85 -0.49
N LEU A 54 -2.95 -14.85 -1.20
CA LEU A 54 -3.84 -13.83 -0.65
C LEU A 54 -5.33 -14.22 -0.71
N ASP A 55 -5.70 -15.14 -1.61
CA ASP A 55 -7.06 -15.64 -1.77
C ASP A 55 -7.49 -16.44 -0.51
N PRO A 56 -8.53 -15.98 0.22
CA PRO A 56 -8.99 -16.65 1.44
C PRO A 56 -9.67 -18.01 1.18
N ASP A 57 -10.16 -18.25 -0.04
CA ASP A 57 -10.77 -19.52 -0.45
C ASP A 57 -9.71 -20.52 -0.96
N SER A 58 -8.50 -20.04 -1.27
CA SER A 58 -7.37 -20.90 -1.59
C SER A 58 -6.88 -21.60 -0.32
N PRO A 59 -6.73 -22.94 -0.34
CA PRO A 59 -6.22 -23.66 0.82
C PRO A 59 -4.83 -23.13 1.17
N SER A 60 -4.59 -22.81 2.44
CA SER A 60 -3.28 -22.31 2.88
C SER A 60 -2.17 -23.27 2.42
N ALA A 61 -1.18 -22.69 1.73
CA ALA A 61 -0.04 -23.39 1.16
C ALA A 61 0.81 -24.14 2.20
#